data_AF-A0A7C1V347-F1
#
_entry.id   AF-A0A7C1V347-F1
#
_cell.length_a   1.000
_cell.length_b   1.000
_cell.length_c   1.000
_cell.angle_alpha   90.00
_cell.angle_beta   90.00
_cell.angle_gamma   90.00
#
_symmetry.space_group_name_H-M   'P 1'
#
loop_
_entity.id
_entity.type
_entity.pdbx_description
1 polymer ?
#
loop_
_entity_poly.entity_id
_entity_poly.type
_entity_poly.pdbx_seq_one_letter_code
_entity_poly.pdbx_strand_id
1 'polypeptide(L)'
;MNDEMLKEQIQRRRKRGLEEIARIVNRGDHPVFSTFEVTSTSGRTYRVQIRSLTEFWNSCTCPDYLTNTIGTCKHIEGVLANLRQQLGGRWAEIAAQAPPVTQIYIHHAEETT
;
A
#
# COMPACT_ATOMS: atom_id res chain seq x y z
N MET A 1 7.74 3.88 23.78
CA MET A 1 7.65 5.25 23.23
C MET A 1 7.69 5.30 21.69
N ASN A 2 8.38 4.38 21.00
CA ASN A 2 8.47 4.39 19.51
C ASN A 2 7.19 3.92 18.78
N ASP A 3 6.41 3.03 19.38
CA ASP A 3 5.24 2.39 18.75
C ASP A 3 4.02 3.33 18.60
N GLU A 4 3.78 4.21 19.58
CA GLU A 4 2.65 5.15 19.54
C GLU A 4 2.82 6.21 18.45
N MET A 5 4.02 6.77 18.34
CA MET A 5 4.38 7.69 17.26
C MET A 5 4.26 7.04 15.87
N LEU A 6 4.74 5.79 15.71
CA LEU A 6 4.62 5.05 14.46
C LEU A 6 3.14 4.85 14.08
N LYS A 7 2.30 4.46 15.05
CA LYS A 7 0.85 4.31 14.85
C LYS A 7 0.22 5.61 14.39
N GLU A 8 0.56 6.73 15.01
CA GLU A 8 0.05 8.05 14.60
C GLU A 8 0.43 8.38 13.14
N GLN A 9 1.69 8.13 12.76
CA GLN A 9 2.18 8.33 11.40
C GLN A 9 1.44 7.47 10.36
N ILE A 10 1.09 6.23 10.72
CA ILE A 10 0.27 5.35 9.88
C ILE A 10 -1.17 5.87 9.80
N GLN A 11 -1.78 6.27 10.91
CA GLN A 11 -3.16 6.81 10.90
C GLN A 11 -3.28 8.08 10.06
N ARG A 12 -2.28 8.97 10.11
CA ARG A 12 -2.23 10.16 9.24
C ARG A 12 -2.24 9.77 7.76
N ARG A 13 -1.50 8.73 7.36
CA ARG A 13 -1.47 8.23 5.97
C ARG A 13 -2.78 7.58 5.57
N ARG A 14 -3.42 6.83 6.47
CA ARG A 14 -4.76 6.26 6.27
C ARG A 14 -5.80 7.33 6.01
N LYS A 15 -5.86 8.35 6.89
CA LYS A 15 -6.80 9.48 6.74
C LYS A 15 -6.62 10.15 5.39
N ARG A 16 -5.38 10.51 5.03
CA ARG A 16 -5.08 11.14 3.75
C ARG A 16 -5.35 10.24 2.54
N GLY A 17 -5.21 8.92 2.68
CA GLY A 17 -5.57 7.96 1.64
C GLY A 17 -7.07 7.93 1.35
N LEU A 18 -7.90 8.24 2.34
CA LEU A 18 -9.36 8.38 2.16
C LEU A 18 -9.76 9.74 1.59
N GLU A 19 -9.06 10.81 1.98
CA GLU A 19 -9.46 12.20 1.68
C GLU A 19 -8.78 12.80 0.44
N GLU A 20 -7.55 12.39 0.12
CA GLU A 20 -6.69 13.07 -0.88
C GLU A 20 -6.45 12.27 -2.16
N ILE A 21 -7.22 11.21 -2.40
CA ILE A 21 -7.13 10.39 -3.62
C ILE A 21 -8.29 10.74 -4.55
N ALA A 22 -7.95 11.20 -5.76
CA ALA A 22 -8.92 11.62 -6.76
C ALA A 22 -9.31 10.49 -7.71
N ARG A 23 -8.36 9.60 -8.06
CA ARG A 23 -8.60 8.50 -9.00
C ARG A 23 -7.67 7.33 -8.73
N ILE A 24 -8.20 6.11 -8.87
CA ILE A 24 -7.45 4.85 -8.85
C ILE A 24 -7.79 4.08 -10.12
N VAL A 25 -6.78 3.63 -10.85
CA VAL A 25 -6.93 2.83 -12.08
C VAL A 25 -6.04 1.60 -11.98
N ASN A 26 -6.62 0.40 -12.09
CA ASN A 26 -5.83 -0.83 -12.20
C ASN A 26 -5.21 -0.91 -13.60
N ARG A 27 -3.90 -1.16 -13.66
CA ARG A 27 -3.10 -1.26 -14.91
C ARG A 27 -2.50 -2.65 -15.14
N GLY A 28 -2.74 -3.60 -14.25
CA GLY A 28 -2.34 -4.99 -14.44
C GLY A 28 -3.55 -5.92 -14.53
N ASP A 29 -3.26 -7.21 -14.74
CA ASP A 29 -4.29 -8.19 -15.09
C ASP A 29 -5.05 -8.73 -13.88
N HIS A 30 -4.44 -8.70 -12.69
CA HIS A 30 -5.08 -9.19 -11.48
C HIS A 30 -5.98 -8.10 -10.87
N PRO A 31 -7.20 -8.41 -10.38
CA PRO A 31 -8.10 -7.39 -9.82
C PRO A 31 -7.59 -6.74 -8.52
N VAL A 32 -6.76 -7.46 -7.75
CA VAL A 32 -6.29 -7.05 -6.42
C VAL A 32 -4.77 -6.90 -6.35
N PHE A 33 -4.03 -8.00 -6.44
CA PHE A 33 -2.56 -8.03 -6.47
C PHE A 33 -1.95 -7.51 -7.79
N SER A 34 -2.05 -6.20 -8.00
CA SER A 34 -1.73 -5.56 -9.28
C SER A 34 -0.95 -4.26 -9.13
N THR A 35 -0.64 -3.63 -10.26
CA THR A 35 -0.11 -2.28 -10.33
C THR A 35 -1.25 -1.31 -10.59
N PHE A 36 -1.41 -0.33 -9.72
CA PHE A 36 -2.42 0.72 -9.82
C PHE A 36 -1.77 2.06 -10.13
N GLU A 37 -2.38 2.83 -11.01
CA GLU A 37 -2.14 4.27 -11.12
C GLU A 37 -3.06 5.02 -10.18
N VAL A 38 -2.48 5.85 -9.31
CA VAL A 38 -3.20 6.57 -8.28
C VAL A 38 -2.94 8.07 -8.44
N THR A 39 -3.98 8.82 -8.78
CA THR A 39 -3.95 10.27 -8.92
C THR A 39 -4.41 10.92 -7.62
N SER A 40 -3.56 11.77 -7.04
CA SER A 40 -3.91 12.61 -5.89
C SER A 40 -4.82 13.78 -6.29
N THR A 41 -5.50 14.37 -5.31
CA THR A 41 -6.25 15.63 -5.49
C THR A 41 -5.40 16.79 -6.01
N SER A 42 -4.07 16.73 -5.85
CA SER A 42 -3.12 17.67 -6.46
C SER A 42 -2.85 17.44 -7.95
N GLY A 43 -3.46 16.43 -8.58
CA GLY A 43 -3.26 16.07 -9.99
C GLY A 43 -2.03 15.20 -10.26
N ARG A 44 -1.14 14.99 -9.27
CA ARG A 44 0.02 14.10 -9.42
C ARG A 44 -0.40 12.63 -9.40
N THR A 45 0.16 11.84 -10.32
CA THR A 45 -0.10 10.40 -10.44
C THR A 45 1.13 9.59 -10.07
N TYR A 46 0.94 8.52 -9.30
CA TYR A 46 1.99 7.59 -8.89
C TYR A 46 1.56 6.15 -9.15
N ARG A 47 2.54 5.24 -9.24
CA ARG A 47 2.28 3.81 -9.34
C ARG A 47 2.34 3.18 -7.96
N VAL A 48 1.35 2.35 -7.65
CA VAL A 48 1.24 1.55 -6.43
C VAL A 48 1.22 0.09 -6.80
N GLN A 49 2.10 -0.73 -6.23
CA GLN A 49 2.04 -2.18 -6.38
C GLN A 49 1.42 -2.79 -5.13
N ILE A 50 0.29 -3.47 -5.31
CA ILE A 50 -0.36 -4.23 -4.26
C ILE A 50 0.12 -5.68 -4.33
N ARG A 51 0.70 -6.13 -3.23
CA ARG A 51 1.33 -7.43 -3.04
C ARG A 51 0.85 -8.11 -1.76
N SER A 52 0.30 -7.35 -0.82
CA SER A 52 -0.43 -7.85 0.34
C SER A 52 -1.59 -6.90 0.69
N LEU A 53 -2.66 -7.47 1.26
CA LEU A 53 -3.80 -6.69 1.79
C LEU A 53 -3.65 -6.37 3.28
N THR A 54 -2.76 -7.08 3.99
CA THR A 54 -2.60 -6.98 5.45
C THR A 54 -1.18 -6.63 5.87
N GLU A 55 -0.19 -7.05 5.09
CA GLU A 55 1.24 -6.82 5.38
C GLU A 55 1.77 -5.57 4.65
N PHE A 56 2.85 -4.99 5.18
CA PHE A 56 3.54 -3.83 4.59
C PHE A 56 4.46 -4.21 3.42
N TRP A 57 4.00 -5.08 2.54
CA TRP A 57 4.75 -5.55 1.35
C TRP A 57 4.44 -4.76 0.07
N ASN A 58 3.58 -3.77 0.19
CA ASN A 58 3.17 -2.91 -0.92
C ASN A 58 4.22 -1.85 -1.20
N SER A 59 4.29 -1.38 -2.44
CA SER A 59 5.23 -0.35 -2.86
C SER A 59 4.55 0.82 -3.57
N CYS A 60 5.17 2.00 -3.51
CA CYS A 60 4.69 3.16 -4.23
C CYS A 60 5.86 3.99 -4.79
N THR A 61 5.66 4.61 -5.95
CA THR A 61 6.66 5.51 -6.56
C THR A 61 6.59 6.94 -6.03
N CYS A 62 5.82 7.22 -4.97
CA CYS A 62 5.69 8.58 -4.44
C CYS A 62 6.85 8.94 -3.51
N PRO A 63 7.23 10.24 -3.41
CA PRO A 63 8.34 10.66 -2.56
C PRO A 63 8.18 10.25 -1.09
N ASP A 64 6.96 10.36 -0.53
CA ASP A 64 6.68 9.95 0.86
C ASP A 64 7.08 8.49 1.09
N TYR A 65 6.66 7.56 0.21
CA TYR A 65 7.01 6.14 0.35
C TYR A 65 8.51 5.91 0.20
N LEU A 66 9.14 6.52 -0.82
CA LEU A 66 10.55 6.28 -1.12
C LEU A 66 11.51 6.78 -0.03
N THR A 67 11.08 7.75 0.78
CA THR A 67 11.91 8.32 1.85
C THR A 67 11.49 7.90 3.26
N ASN A 68 10.32 7.27 3.43
CA ASN A 68 9.88 6.82 4.75
C ASN A 68 10.34 5.40 5.04
N THR A 69 10.46 5.08 6.34
CA THR A 69 10.82 3.75 6.84
C THR A 69 9.62 3.02 7.44
N ILE A 70 8.40 3.41 7.05
CA ILE A 70 7.14 2.94 7.65
C ILE A 70 6.53 1.79 6.82
N GLY A 71 6.82 1.75 5.52
CA GLY A 71 6.28 0.72 4.61
C GLY A 71 4.89 1.04 4.06
N THR A 72 4.41 2.27 4.24
CA THR A 72 3.16 2.73 3.60
C THR A 72 3.19 4.23 3.28
N CYS A 73 2.28 4.67 2.43
CA CYS A 73 2.03 6.07 2.10
C CYS A 73 0.53 6.26 1.86
N LYS A 74 0.08 7.51 1.72
CA LYS A 74 -1.35 7.77 1.46
C LYS A 74 -1.89 7.06 0.21
N HIS A 75 -1.06 6.85 -0.82
CA HIS A 75 -1.50 6.20 -2.05
C HIS A 75 -1.75 4.71 -1.86
N ILE A 76 -0.88 4.02 -1.11
CA ILE A 76 -1.07 2.62 -0.73
C ILE A 76 -2.35 2.49 0.10
N GLU A 77 -2.49 3.30 1.16
CA GLU A 77 -3.67 3.27 2.03
C GLU A 77 -4.96 3.58 1.26
N GLY A 78 -4.92 4.49 0.28
CA GLY A 78 -6.05 4.80 -0.59
C GLY A 78 -6.47 3.62 -1.47
N VAL A 79 -5.51 2.90 -2.06
CA VAL A 79 -5.80 1.68 -2.84
C VAL A 79 -6.34 0.58 -1.94
N LEU A 80 -5.74 0.35 -0.77
CA LEU A 80 -6.23 -0.65 0.19
C LEU A 80 -7.65 -0.34 0.66
N ALA A 81 -7.97 0.93 0.94
CA ALA A 81 -9.32 1.34 1.30
C ALA A 81 -10.33 1.12 0.15
N ASN A 82 -9.95 1.45 -1.09
CA ASN A 82 -10.78 1.22 -2.26
C ASN A 82 -11.06 -0.28 -2.49
N LEU A 83 -10.02 -1.12 -2.40
CA LEU A 83 -10.14 -2.57 -2.48
C LEU A 83 -10.97 -3.13 -1.32
N ARG A 84 -10.84 -2.59 -0.10
CA ARG A 84 -11.64 -3.01 1.06
C ARG A 84 -13.13 -2.81 0.82
N GLN A 85 -13.50 -1.68 0.22
CA GLN A 85 -14.88 -1.37 -0.15
C GLN A 85 -15.38 -2.26 -1.28
N GLN A 86 -14.56 -2.51 -2.31
CA GLN A 86 -14.94 -3.36 -3.45
C GLN A 86 -15.10 -4.84 -3.08
N LEU A 87 -14.19 -5.36 -2.25
CA LEU A 87 -14.17 -6.79 -1.89
C LEU A 87 -15.19 -7.11 -0.80
N GLY A 88 -15.51 -6.16 0.09
CA GLY A 88 -16.48 -6.35 1.17
C GLY A 88 -16.18 -7.61 2.00
N GLY A 89 -17.12 -8.56 2.00
CA GLY A 89 -17.01 -9.83 2.73
C GLY A 89 -15.90 -10.76 2.21
N ARG A 90 -15.47 -10.61 0.96
CA ARG A 90 -14.41 -11.43 0.34
C ARG A 90 -12.99 -10.99 0.70
N TRP A 91 -12.85 -9.89 1.45
CA TRP A 91 -11.54 -9.36 1.82
C TRP A 91 -10.67 -10.39 2.55
N ALA A 92 -11.23 -11.07 3.55
CA ALA A 92 -10.47 -12.03 4.35
C ALA A 92 -10.03 -13.25 3.50
N GLU A 93 -10.91 -13.73 2.64
CA GLU A 93 -10.63 -14.82 1.71
C GLU A 93 -9.46 -14.47 0.77
N ILE A 94 -9.49 -13.28 0.17
CA ILE A 94 -8.46 -12.86 -0.79
C ILE A 94 -7.16 -12.48 -0.07
N ALA A 95 -7.23 -11.87 1.12
CA ALA A 95 -6.05 -11.52 1.90
C ALA A 95 -5.24 -12.76 2.32
N ALA A 96 -5.89 -13.91 2.48
CA ALA A 96 -5.23 -15.18 2.78
C ALA A 96 -4.59 -15.85 1.55
N GLN A 97 -4.89 -15.38 0.32
CA GLN A 97 -4.31 -15.93 -0.90
C GLN A 97 -2.93 -15.35 -1.17
N ALA A 98 -2.02 -16.20 -1.63
CA ALA A 98 -0.76 -15.73 -2.17
C ALA A 98 -1.00 -14.97 -3.49
N PRO A 99 -0.35 -13.82 -3.71
CA PRO A 99 -0.44 -13.14 -4.99
C PRO A 99 0.11 -14.04 -6.10
N PRO A 100 -0.41 -13.96 -7.34
CA PRO A 100 -0.02 -14.83 -8.45
C PRO A 100 1.34 -14.41 -9.07
N VAL A 101 2.31 -14.06 -8.23
CA VAL A 101 3.65 -13.62 -8.62
C VAL A 101 4.68 -14.17 -7.65
N THR A 102 5.86 -14.53 -8.16
CA THR A 102 7.01 -14.85 -7.31
C THR A 102 7.56 -13.57 -6.69
N GLN A 103 7.78 -13.59 -5.37
CA GLN A 103 8.37 -12.48 -4.62
C GLN A 103 9.67 -12.95 -3.98
N ILE A 104 10.71 -12.15 -4.11
CA ILE A 104 12.00 -12.37 -3.46
C ILE A 104 12.20 -11.22 -2.47
N TYR A 105 12.23 -11.55 -1.18
CA TYR A 105 12.51 -10.62 -0.10
C TYR A 105 13.95 -10.83 0.37
N ILE A 106 14.72 -9.75 0.40
CA ILE A 106 16.07 -9.77 0.97
C ILE A 106 15.96 -9.21 2.38
N HIS A 107 16.07 -10.09 3.37
CA HIS A 107 16.32 -9.67 4.73
C HIS A 107 17.83 -9.51 4.90
N HIS A 108 18.28 -8.28 5.10
CA HIS A 108 19.63 -8.04 5.58
C HIS A 108 19.67 -8.44 7.05
N ALA A 109 20.43 -9.49 7.39
CA ALA A 109 20.70 -9.82 8.78
C ALA A 109 21.50 -8.69 9.43
N GLU A 110 21.14 -8.31 10.65
CA GLU A 110 21.93 -7.40 11.47
C GLU A 110 23.18 -8.14 11.98
N GLU A 111 24.21 -8.23 11.16
CA GLU A 111 25.58 -8.49 11.62
C GLU A 111 26.39 -7.21 11.47
N THR A 112 26.37 -6.39 12.52
CA THR A 112 27.42 -5.40 12.78
C THR A 112 28.35 -5.98 13.83
N THR A 113 29.52 -6.45 13.39
CA THR A 113 30.70 -6.68 14.25
C THR A 113 31.26 -5.38 14.79
#